data_AF-A0A3T0TTR7-F1
#
_entry.id   AF-A0A3T0TTR7-F1
#
_cell.length_a   1.000
_cell.length_b   1.000
_cell.length_c   1.000
_cell.angle_alpha   90.00
_cell.angle_beta   90.00
_cell.angle_gamma   90.00
#
_symmetry.space_group_name_H-M   'P 1'
#
loop_
_entity.id
_entity.type
_entity.pdbx_description
1 polymer ?
#
loop_
_entity_poly.entity_id
_entity_poly.type
_entity_poly.pdbx_seq_one_letter_code
_entity_poly.pdbx_strand_id
1 'polypeptide(L)'
;MKINKKYLMLLGFIPGLAIAPTMIAAGCQKIEKEDEVKKFANPTYPNISKVKIENFDKNKVTIESKLGWTFTIKAAQKDATNKKIILTIEATKSSTKYTFTKELTGFKEEPTSTELTEEQVKTQTIVDYPNKENTLFKEIDSTKFTITNPEGWAGEIQSFVKGATDDIVVITIKSTKKDKFYTFTKELSGFKISAEAEILADVIVELTDESNKKLTEADYPNYYSSHNFSYEGKSKSNKYKYYISKSVEDLQEGTLRVRITQQDLEGNDNGEEAYLVIKGFKKQLAEDENDAKITIKNLLESQYITRSSKSIKEEEIEFSSLNGKYAYQLIGIDSSTVGELVVNYIQKNAEDNSTITRHQKTIKGFKKDFIFDQNDLLVQMPFGITNETTTEINGKIYAEALRDTDLPINLNSKSEDYTYEFVSNTVDVTAGTAVIVAKQFAYGKLLGNITITISNLKTGEPTKWSEAEIQSKINVNYKGDKSTIQAEATNEEDFEIVLGEDILIIKSKEFAKFNSTGIVNIKLSVSLNYSNKIWNITISINGFKN
;
A
#
# COMPACT_ATOMS: atom_id res chain seq x y z
N MET A 1 50.01 52.19 -68.70
CA MET A 1 49.72 52.82 -70.01
C MET A 1 49.37 54.28 -69.71
N LYS A 2 50.33 55.21 -69.91
CA LYS A 2 50.31 56.25 -70.97
C LYS A 2 49.01 57.09 -70.90
N ILE A 3 48.97 58.38 -70.55
CA ILE A 3 49.61 59.60 -71.08
C ILE A 3 49.03 60.74 -70.18
N ASN A 4 49.74 61.69 -69.56
CA ASN A 4 50.69 62.71 -70.01
C ASN A 4 50.05 63.94 -70.72
N LYS A 5 50.67 65.10 -70.46
CA LYS A 5 50.56 66.43 -71.08
C LYS A 5 49.55 67.40 -70.44
N LYS A 6 50.03 68.45 -69.76
CA LYS A 6 50.76 69.65 -70.24
C LYS A 6 49.88 70.51 -71.13
N TYR A 7 49.78 71.81 -70.85
CA TYR A 7 50.44 72.93 -71.55
C TYR A 7 50.00 74.24 -70.83
N LEU A 8 50.92 75.10 -70.37
CA LEU A 8 51.56 76.24 -71.11
C LEU A 8 50.57 77.43 -71.22
N MET A 9 50.90 78.72 -71.13
CA MET A 9 52.12 79.54 -71.21
C MET A 9 51.66 80.96 -70.70
N LEU A 10 52.41 81.68 -69.84
CA LEU A 10 53.32 82.79 -70.21
C LEU A 10 52.72 83.70 -71.31
N LEU A 11 52.40 84.99 -71.12
CA LEU A 11 53.19 86.21 -70.87
C LEU A 11 52.19 87.36 -71.22
N GLY A 12 52.22 88.61 -70.75
CA GLY A 12 53.16 89.45 -70.04
C GLY A 12 52.75 90.92 -70.28
N PHE A 13 53.34 91.83 -69.49
CA PHE A 13 53.76 93.20 -69.88
C PHE A 13 52.65 94.20 -70.33
N ILE A 14 52.41 95.39 -69.75
CA ILE A 14 53.27 96.43 -69.13
C ILE A 14 52.42 97.37 -68.25
N PRO A 15 53.06 98.12 -67.32
CA PRO A 15 52.45 98.83 -66.20
C PRO A 15 52.35 100.35 -66.41
N GLY A 16 51.76 101.03 -65.42
CA GLY A 16 51.86 102.49 -65.26
C GLY A 16 50.75 103.03 -64.38
N LEU A 17 50.93 103.01 -63.05
CA LEU A 17 51.20 104.20 -62.22
C LEU A 17 49.90 105.00 -61.92
N ALA A 18 49.54 105.37 -60.68
CA ALA A 18 50.38 105.63 -59.53
C ALA A 18 49.55 105.89 -58.24
N ILE A 19 50.21 105.69 -57.09
CA ILE A 19 50.07 106.42 -55.81
C ILE A 19 48.86 106.07 -54.89
N ALA A 20 49.13 105.29 -53.84
CA ALA A 20 49.25 105.76 -52.44
C ALA A 20 49.50 104.56 -51.50
N PRO A 21 50.44 104.63 -50.54
CA PRO A 21 50.81 103.50 -49.69
C PRO A 21 50.04 103.51 -48.36
N THR A 22 49.30 102.43 -48.08
CA THR A 22 49.01 101.98 -46.72
C THR A 22 49.42 100.52 -46.60
N MET A 23 50.55 100.30 -45.93
CA MET A 23 51.06 98.98 -45.58
C MET A 23 50.15 98.30 -44.54
N ILE A 24 49.73 97.07 -44.89
CA ILE A 24 49.99 95.80 -44.18
C ILE A 24 49.54 95.77 -42.71
N ALA A 25 48.51 95.00 -42.35
CA ALA A 25 48.63 93.54 -42.29
C ALA A 25 47.44 92.79 -42.93
N ALA A 26 47.69 92.18 -44.10
CA ALA A 26 46.92 91.03 -44.56
C ALA A 26 47.30 89.84 -43.66
N GLY A 27 46.50 89.61 -42.62
CA GLY A 27 46.59 88.38 -41.85
C GLY A 27 46.28 87.20 -42.77
N CYS A 28 47.27 86.37 -43.06
CA CYS A 28 47.04 85.02 -43.58
C CYS A 28 46.15 84.28 -42.58
N GLN A 29 44.84 84.28 -42.79
CA GLN A 29 43.93 83.43 -42.05
C GLN A 29 44.25 81.98 -42.42
N LYS A 30 44.84 81.26 -41.47
CA LYS A 30 45.00 79.81 -41.53
C LYS A 30 43.60 79.21 -41.76
N ILE A 31 43.37 78.64 -42.94
CA ILE A 31 42.11 77.96 -43.24
C ILE A 31 42.03 76.75 -42.31
N GLU A 32 41.11 76.80 -41.34
CA GLU A 32 40.86 75.70 -40.40
C GLU A 32 40.31 74.50 -41.19
N LYS A 33 40.87 73.31 -40.97
CA LYS A 33 40.42 72.08 -41.64
C LYS A 33 39.03 71.68 -41.12
N GLU A 34 38.22 71.03 -41.95
CA GLU A 34 36.86 70.58 -41.62
C GLU A 34 36.78 69.82 -40.28
N ASP A 35 37.74 68.92 -40.01
CA ASP A 35 37.79 68.14 -38.77
C ASP A 35 38.00 68.99 -37.52
N GLU A 36 38.70 70.12 -37.64
CA GLU A 36 38.86 71.06 -36.53
C GLU A 36 37.54 71.80 -36.28
N VAL A 37 36.82 72.19 -37.33
CA VAL A 37 35.52 72.86 -37.23
C VAL A 37 34.43 71.94 -36.66
N LYS A 38 34.43 70.66 -37.06
CA LYS A 38 33.47 69.64 -36.58
C LYS A 38 33.58 69.37 -35.07
N LYS A 39 34.76 69.55 -34.46
CA LYS A 39 34.96 69.39 -33.01
C LYS A 39 34.21 70.43 -32.20
N PHE A 40 33.93 71.61 -32.76
CA PHE A 40 33.23 72.70 -32.08
C PHE A 40 31.70 72.64 -32.26
N ALA A 41 31.21 71.89 -33.24
CA ALA A 41 29.78 71.70 -33.44
C ALA A 41 29.23 70.62 -32.49
N ASN A 42 28.84 71.03 -31.28
CA ASN A 42 28.21 70.18 -30.29
C ASN A 42 26.72 70.54 -30.16
N PRO A 43 25.82 69.83 -30.86
CA PRO A 43 24.39 70.09 -30.75
C PRO A 43 23.86 69.68 -29.38
N THR A 44 23.05 70.53 -28.77
CA THR A 44 22.32 70.24 -27.53
C THR A 44 20.82 70.42 -27.75
N TYR A 45 20.01 69.71 -26.95
CA TYR A 45 18.55 69.78 -27.01
C TYR A 45 17.99 69.97 -25.58
N PRO A 46 17.12 70.97 -25.34
CA PRO A 46 16.62 71.26 -24.00
C PRO A 46 15.86 70.06 -23.41
N ASN A 47 16.23 69.63 -22.21
CA ASN A 47 15.59 68.55 -21.46
C ASN A 47 15.41 67.25 -22.28
N ILE A 48 16.40 66.87 -23.10
CA ILE A 48 16.31 65.73 -24.02
C ILE A 48 15.80 64.45 -23.35
N SER A 49 16.19 64.18 -22.10
CA SER A 49 15.75 63.03 -21.29
C SER A 49 14.27 63.00 -20.94
N LYS A 50 13.54 64.11 -21.16
CA LYS A 50 12.08 64.21 -20.94
C LYS A 50 11.28 64.21 -22.25
N VAL A 51 11.96 64.22 -23.40
CA VAL A 51 11.36 64.39 -24.72
C VAL A 51 11.32 63.05 -25.42
N LYS A 52 10.15 62.69 -25.99
CA LYS A 52 10.02 61.53 -26.88
C LYS A 52 10.66 61.86 -28.24
N ILE A 53 11.34 60.90 -28.86
CA ILE A 53 11.99 61.09 -30.17
C ILE A 53 11.02 61.52 -31.28
N GLU A 54 9.75 61.12 -31.16
CA GLU A 54 8.67 61.51 -32.08
C GLU A 54 8.40 63.03 -32.03
N ASN A 55 8.55 63.64 -30.86
CA ASN A 55 8.31 65.06 -30.60
C ASN A 55 9.57 65.92 -30.82
N PHE A 56 10.60 65.38 -31.48
CA PHE A 56 11.80 66.14 -31.83
C PHE A 56 11.47 67.29 -32.78
N ASP A 57 11.90 68.50 -32.42
CA ASP A 57 11.79 69.72 -33.22
C ASP A 57 13.19 70.29 -33.51
N LYS A 58 13.60 70.27 -34.77
CA LYS A 58 14.94 70.71 -35.20
C LYS A 58 15.24 72.17 -34.82
N ASN A 59 14.23 73.01 -34.66
CA ASN A 59 14.39 74.43 -34.34
C ASN A 59 14.77 74.66 -32.88
N LYS A 60 14.65 73.64 -32.02
CA LYS A 60 15.04 73.71 -30.60
C LYS A 60 16.47 73.26 -30.34
N VAL A 61 17.16 72.76 -31.36
CA VAL A 61 18.58 72.38 -31.23
C VAL A 61 19.43 73.64 -31.23
N THR A 62 20.31 73.76 -30.24
CA THR A 62 21.33 74.80 -30.19
C THR A 62 22.71 74.20 -30.44
N ILE A 63 23.58 74.93 -31.15
CA ILE A 63 24.96 74.54 -31.40
C ILE A 63 25.83 75.68 -30.87
N GLU A 64 26.74 75.38 -29.95
CA GLU A 64 27.71 76.36 -29.46
C GLU A 64 28.63 76.81 -30.60
N SER A 65 28.66 78.12 -30.86
CA SER A 65 29.44 78.68 -31.96
C SER A 65 30.86 79.05 -31.52
N LYS A 66 31.87 78.68 -32.29
CA LYS A 66 33.24 79.21 -32.18
C LYS A 66 33.31 80.59 -32.83
N LEU A 67 34.10 81.52 -32.28
CA LEU A 67 34.22 82.90 -32.76
C LEU A 67 34.44 82.98 -34.28
N GLY A 68 33.47 83.56 -34.98
CA GLY A 68 33.47 83.78 -36.43
C GLY A 68 32.92 82.62 -37.28
N TRP A 69 32.45 81.51 -36.70
CA TRP A 69 31.74 80.45 -37.42
C TRP A 69 30.23 80.48 -37.13
N THR A 70 29.41 80.37 -38.17
CA THR A 70 27.96 80.19 -38.06
C THR A 70 27.60 78.75 -38.37
N PHE A 71 26.82 78.11 -37.52
CA PHE A 71 26.34 76.73 -37.71
C PHE A 71 24.84 76.73 -37.99
N THR A 72 24.40 75.99 -39.01
CA THR A 72 22.99 75.88 -39.40
C THR A 72 22.63 74.42 -39.62
N ILE A 73 21.51 73.97 -39.05
CA ILE A 73 21.00 72.60 -39.24
C ILE A 73 20.23 72.54 -40.55
N LYS A 74 20.75 71.79 -41.51
CA LYS A 74 20.12 71.61 -42.83
C LYS A 74 19.05 70.53 -42.81
N ALA A 75 19.32 69.43 -42.12
CA ALA A 75 18.41 68.28 -42.05
C ALA A 75 18.55 67.55 -40.71
N ALA A 76 17.48 66.83 -40.34
CA ALA A 76 17.46 65.95 -39.19
C ALA A 76 16.73 64.65 -39.58
N GLN A 77 17.36 63.50 -39.32
CA GLN A 77 16.79 62.19 -39.56
C GLN A 77 16.58 61.46 -38.23
N LYS A 78 15.39 60.89 -38.05
CA LYS A 78 15.05 60.08 -36.88
C LYS A 78 15.54 58.65 -37.09
N ASP A 79 16.38 58.16 -36.19
CA ASP A 79 16.74 56.75 -36.07
C ASP A 79 16.06 56.20 -34.81
N ALA A 80 14.81 55.76 -35.01
CA ALA A 80 13.98 55.24 -33.93
C ALA A 80 14.55 53.94 -33.33
N THR A 81 15.22 53.13 -34.15
CA THR A 81 15.83 51.86 -33.74
C THR A 81 16.97 52.08 -32.75
N ASN A 82 17.86 53.05 -33.03
CA ASN A 82 19.00 53.35 -32.16
C ASN A 82 18.76 54.54 -31.22
N LYS A 83 17.50 55.00 -31.10
CA LYS A 83 17.06 56.09 -30.21
C LYS A 83 17.89 57.38 -30.36
N LYS A 84 18.25 57.74 -31.59
CA LYS A 84 19.07 58.91 -31.89
C LYS A 84 18.53 59.75 -33.04
N ILE A 85 18.86 61.04 -33.02
CA ILE A 85 18.62 61.94 -34.16
C ILE A 85 19.96 62.22 -34.83
N ILE A 86 20.03 61.99 -36.14
CA ILE A 86 21.20 62.34 -36.95
C ILE A 86 20.97 63.71 -37.57
N LEU A 87 21.76 64.70 -37.17
CA LEU A 87 21.71 66.07 -37.67
C LEU A 87 22.73 66.27 -38.78
N THR A 88 22.32 66.92 -39.87
CA THR A 88 23.23 67.45 -40.91
C THR A 88 23.43 68.94 -40.66
N ILE A 89 24.68 69.35 -40.39
CA ILE A 89 25.06 70.70 -39.98
C ILE A 89 25.96 71.33 -41.05
N GLU A 90 25.63 72.55 -41.48
CA GLU A 90 26.49 73.40 -42.31
C GLU A 90 27.19 74.44 -41.43
N ALA A 91 28.51 74.50 -41.50
CA ALA A 91 29.34 75.52 -40.85
C ALA A 91 29.85 76.52 -41.89
N THR A 92 29.66 77.82 -41.64
CA THR A 92 30.07 78.89 -42.56
C THR A 92 30.92 79.94 -41.85
N LYS A 93 32.04 80.34 -42.47
CA LYS A 93 32.86 81.49 -42.05
C LYS A 93 33.36 82.20 -43.30
N SER A 94 32.94 83.45 -43.50
CA SER A 94 33.19 84.21 -44.73
C SER A 94 32.72 83.43 -45.98
N SER A 95 33.64 83.00 -46.86
CA SER A 95 33.33 82.24 -48.08
C SER A 95 33.50 80.72 -47.93
N THR A 96 33.97 80.22 -46.79
CA THR A 96 34.24 78.79 -46.56
C THR A 96 33.02 78.11 -45.96
N LYS A 97 32.65 76.95 -46.51
CA LYS A 97 31.53 76.12 -46.05
C LYS A 97 31.96 74.66 -45.84
N TYR A 98 31.54 74.07 -44.73
CA TYR A 98 31.67 72.65 -44.44
C TYR A 98 30.30 72.05 -44.11
N THR A 99 30.06 70.80 -44.47
CA THR A 99 28.83 70.08 -44.14
C THR A 99 29.16 68.71 -43.56
N PHE A 100 28.69 68.42 -42.35
CA PHE A 100 28.97 67.18 -41.65
C PHE A 100 27.79 66.76 -40.77
N THR A 101 27.83 65.51 -40.28
CA THR A 101 26.79 64.95 -39.40
C THR A 101 27.21 64.89 -37.93
N LYS A 102 26.22 65.02 -37.04
CA LYS A 102 26.33 64.84 -35.59
C LYS A 102 25.11 64.09 -35.05
N GLU A 103 25.30 63.35 -33.96
CA GLU A 103 24.25 62.57 -33.33
C GLU A 103 23.76 63.26 -32.05
N LEU A 104 22.45 63.24 -31.83
CA LEU A 104 21.79 63.61 -30.57
C LEU A 104 21.19 62.34 -29.95
N THR A 105 21.59 62.03 -28.71
CA THR A 105 21.17 60.87 -27.94
C THR A 105 20.57 61.28 -26.59
N GLY A 106 19.86 60.38 -25.91
CA GLY A 106 19.34 60.62 -24.56
C GLY A 106 17.87 61.00 -24.47
N PHE A 107 17.04 60.61 -25.44
CA PHE A 107 15.57 60.78 -25.41
C PHE A 107 14.90 59.88 -24.36
N LYS A 108 13.72 60.28 -23.86
CA LYS A 108 12.95 59.55 -22.83
C LYS A 108 12.55 58.15 -23.31
N GLU A 109 12.83 57.11 -22.51
CA GLU A 109 12.31 55.76 -22.76
C GLU A 109 10.81 55.67 -22.45
N GLU A 110 10.04 55.01 -23.32
CA GLU A 110 8.69 54.56 -22.98
C GLU A 110 8.73 53.11 -22.50
N PRO A 111 8.00 52.76 -21.42
CA PRO A 111 7.71 51.37 -21.11
C PRO A 111 6.71 50.84 -22.14
N THR A 112 7.19 50.05 -23.09
CA THR A 112 6.32 49.25 -23.96
C THR A 112 5.89 47.99 -23.22
N SER A 113 4.73 48.02 -22.57
CA SER A 113 3.89 46.82 -22.35
C SER A 113 2.50 47.23 -21.82
N THR A 114 1.46 46.95 -22.62
CA THR A 114 0.05 46.93 -22.22
C THR A 114 -0.35 45.61 -21.53
N GLU A 115 0.60 44.77 -21.13
CA GLU A 115 0.28 43.53 -20.42
C GLU A 115 0.15 43.78 -18.91
N LEU A 116 -1.03 43.48 -18.37
CA LEU A 116 -1.27 43.47 -16.93
C LEU A 116 -0.32 42.47 -16.25
N THR A 117 0.27 42.88 -15.13
CA THR A 117 1.03 42.00 -14.24
C THR A 117 0.10 41.05 -13.48
N GLU A 118 0.66 40.00 -12.86
CA GLU A 118 -0.10 39.08 -11.99
C GLU A 118 -0.90 39.83 -10.92
N GLU A 119 -0.26 40.78 -10.23
CA GLU A 119 -0.91 41.56 -9.16
C GLU A 119 -2.02 42.46 -9.71
N GLN A 120 -1.87 43.01 -10.92
CA GLN A 120 -2.91 43.80 -11.57
C GLN A 120 -4.10 42.94 -12.01
N VAL A 121 -3.84 41.72 -12.52
CA VAL A 121 -4.91 40.76 -12.85
C VAL A 121 -5.62 40.33 -11.58
N LYS A 122 -4.87 39.92 -10.55
CA LYS A 122 -5.40 39.56 -9.23
C LYS A 122 -6.26 40.67 -8.64
N THR A 123 -5.79 41.93 -8.65
CA THR A 123 -6.54 43.05 -8.08
C THR A 123 -7.86 43.29 -8.82
N GLN A 124 -7.86 43.15 -10.15
CA GLN A 124 -9.05 43.37 -10.99
C GLN A 124 -10.00 42.16 -11.06
N THR A 125 -9.54 40.97 -10.70
CA THR A 125 -10.39 39.78 -10.59
C THR A 125 -11.24 39.85 -9.32
N ILE A 126 -12.56 39.80 -9.52
CA ILE A 126 -13.58 39.75 -8.46
C ILE A 126 -14.19 38.35 -8.46
N VAL A 127 -14.35 37.76 -7.28
CA VAL A 127 -15.08 36.51 -7.08
C VAL A 127 -16.25 36.76 -6.17
N ASP A 128 -17.40 36.18 -6.50
CA ASP A 128 -18.59 36.21 -5.65
C ASP A 128 -19.28 34.85 -5.62
N TYR A 129 -20.13 34.64 -4.61
CA TYR A 129 -20.92 33.43 -4.43
C TYR A 129 -22.34 33.80 -3.99
N PRO A 130 -23.38 33.36 -4.70
CA PRO A 130 -24.76 33.75 -4.42
C PRO A 130 -25.22 33.20 -3.07
N ASN A 131 -25.90 34.03 -2.26
CA ASN A 131 -26.49 33.64 -0.97
C ASN A 131 -25.48 32.99 0.00
N LYS A 132 -24.22 33.47 -0.03
CA LYS A 132 -23.13 32.94 0.79
C LYS A 132 -23.43 33.02 2.29
N GLU A 133 -24.14 34.06 2.73
CA GLU A 133 -24.55 34.29 4.13
C GLU A 133 -25.43 33.18 4.70
N ASN A 134 -26.08 32.38 3.84
CA ASN A 134 -26.91 31.24 4.23
C ASN A 134 -26.28 29.89 3.85
N THR A 135 -25.08 29.88 3.25
CA THR A 135 -24.40 28.68 2.75
C THR A 135 -23.29 28.25 3.70
N LEU A 136 -23.35 27.02 4.22
CA LEU A 136 -22.25 26.45 5.01
C LEU A 136 -21.09 26.04 4.09
N PHE A 137 -19.85 26.05 4.61
CA PHE A 137 -18.66 25.64 3.84
C PHE A 137 -18.83 24.28 3.11
N LYS A 138 -19.44 23.30 3.79
CA LYS A 138 -19.68 21.94 3.26
C LYS A 138 -20.69 21.88 2.11
N GLU A 139 -21.47 22.95 1.92
CA GLU A 139 -22.54 23.07 0.91
C GLU A 139 -22.08 23.89 -0.31
N ILE A 140 -20.83 24.35 -0.31
CA ILE A 140 -20.26 25.15 -1.39
C ILE A 140 -20.12 24.30 -2.64
N ASP A 141 -20.68 24.81 -3.74
CA ASP A 141 -20.58 24.24 -5.06
C ASP A 141 -19.69 25.11 -5.94
N SER A 142 -18.59 24.53 -6.43
CA SER A 142 -17.65 25.21 -7.33
C SER A 142 -18.30 25.86 -8.55
N THR A 143 -19.43 25.32 -9.02
CA THR A 143 -20.13 25.82 -10.23
C THR A 143 -20.93 27.09 -9.99
N LYS A 144 -21.19 27.45 -8.71
CA LYS A 144 -21.98 28.63 -8.35
C LYS A 144 -21.15 29.89 -8.17
N PHE A 145 -19.83 29.78 -8.10
CA PHE A 145 -18.99 30.97 -8.05
C PHE A 145 -19.08 31.76 -9.35
N THR A 146 -19.11 33.08 -9.22
CA THR A 146 -18.98 33.99 -10.35
C THR A 146 -17.60 34.63 -10.31
N ILE A 147 -16.87 34.57 -11.43
CA ILE A 147 -15.56 35.24 -11.56
C ILE A 147 -15.69 36.33 -12.61
N THR A 148 -15.43 37.58 -12.21
CA THR A 148 -15.30 38.71 -13.12
C THR A 148 -13.83 39.04 -13.27
N ASN A 149 -13.27 38.90 -14.47
CA ASN A 149 -11.86 39.14 -14.76
C ASN A 149 -11.66 40.44 -15.57
N PRO A 150 -10.43 40.99 -15.58
CA PRO A 150 -10.09 42.10 -16.48
C PRO A 150 -10.26 41.71 -17.96
N GLU A 151 -10.45 42.71 -18.83
CA GLU A 151 -10.83 42.50 -20.22
C GLU A 151 -9.88 41.57 -21.00
N GLY A 152 -10.47 40.57 -21.64
CA GLY A 152 -9.76 39.55 -22.42
C GLY A 152 -9.05 38.48 -21.58
N TRP A 153 -9.22 38.45 -20.26
CA TRP A 153 -8.81 37.34 -19.40
C TRP A 153 -10.01 36.44 -19.08
N ALA A 154 -9.79 35.12 -19.14
CA ALA A 154 -10.74 34.11 -18.69
C ALA A 154 -10.25 33.50 -17.37
N GLY A 155 -11.11 33.43 -16.36
CA GLY A 155 -10.77 32.85 -15.06
C GLY A 155 -11.48 31.54 -14.82
N GLU A 156 -10.78 30.62 -14.18
CA GLU A 156 -11.25 29.29 -13.82
C GLU A 156 -10.92 29.02 -12.35
N ILE A 157 -11.86 28.50 -11.57
CA ILE A 157 -11.59 28.03 -10.21
C ILE A 157 -10.89 26.69 -10.30
N GLN A 158 -9.68 26.62 -9.76
CA GLN A 158 -8.92 25.38 -9.66
C GLN A 158 -9.27 24.61 -8.39
N SER A 159 -9.45 25.32 -7.28
CA SER A 159 -9.80 24.74 -5.99
C SER A 159 -10.34 25.79 -5.04
N PHE A 160 -11.00 25.34 -3.97
CA PHE A 160 -11.33 26.16 -2.83
C PHE A 160 -11.11 25.36 -1.54
N VAL A 161 -10.69 26.05 -0.47
CA VAL A 161 -10.47 25.47 0.85
C VAL A 161 -11.06 26.39 1.92
N LYS A 162 -11.29 25.83 3.11
CA LYS A 162 -11.74 26.60 4.27
C LYS A 162 -10.63 27.55 4.71
N GLY A 163 -10.99 28.80 4.99
CA GLY A 163 -10.06 29.81 5.50
C GLY A 163 -9.77 29.66 6.99
N ALA A 164 -9.25 30.72 7.60
CA ALA A 164 -8.95 30.74 9.04
C ALA A 164 -10.19 30.55 9.93
N THR A 165 -11.37 30.92 9.41
CA THR A 165 -12.67 30.85 10.08
C THR A 165 -13.71 30.28 9.12
N ASP A 166 -14.81 29.74 9.65
CA ASP A 166 -15.89 29.10 8.86
C ASP A 166 -16.58 30.05 7.88
N ASP A 167 -16.55 31.36 8.11
CA ASP A 167 -17.13 32.38 7.24
C ASP A 167 -16.22 32.75 6.06
N ILE A 168 -15.00 32.22 5.98
CA ILE A 168 -14.01 32.54 4.94
C ILE A 168 -13.72 31.32 4.08
N VAL A 169 -13.74 31.53 2.75
CA VAL A 169 -13.34 30.55 1.74
C VAL A 169 -12.15 31.11 0.97
N VAL A 170 -11.08 30.33 0.86
CA VAL A 170 -9.89 30.67 0.06
C VAL A 170 -10.01 29.96 -1.28
N ILE A 171 -10.05 30.74 -2.36
CA ILE A 171 -10.33 30.28 -3.72
C ILE A 171 -9.06 30.44 -4.55
N THR A 172 -8.61 29.37 -5.20
CA THR A 172 -7.49 29.39 -6.13
C THR A 172 -8.01 29.56 -7.55
N ILE A 173 -7.59 30.64 -8.22
CA ILE A 173 -8.07 31.03 -9.54
C ILE A 173 -6.91 30.96 -10.53
N LYS A 174 -7.15 30.32 -11.67
CA LYS A 174 -6.29 30.40 -12.85
C LYS A 174 -6.90 31.38 -13.85
N SER A 175 -6.22 32.51 -14.08
CA SER A 175 -6.62 33.50 -15.08
C SER A 175 -5.73 33.37 -16.32
N THR A 176 -6.33 33.25 -17.50
CA THR A 176 -5.63 32.98 -18.76
C THR A 176 -6.00 34.01 -19.83
N LYS A 177 -4.99 34.48 -20.59
CA LYS A 177 -5.15 35.32 -21.78
C LYS A 177 -4.15 34.88 -22.83
N LYS A 178 -4.63 34.26 -23.92
CA LYS A 178 -3.78 33.60 -24.94
C LYS A 178 -2.84 32.59 -24.28
N ASP A 179 -1.53 32.75 -24.46
CA ASP A 179 -0.49 31.84 -23.96
C ASP A 179 0.00 32.18 -22.55
N LYS A 180 -0.54 33.24 -21.93
CA LYS A 180 -0.16 33.70 -20.60
C LYS A 180 -1.21 33.31 -19.58
N PHE A 181 -0.78 32.76 -18.45
CA PHE A 181 -1.66 32.49 -17.32
C PHE A 181 -1.02 32.92 -16.00
N TYR A 182 -1.89 33.24 -15.04
CA TYR A 182 -1.54 33.53 -13.66
C TYR A 182 -2.41 32.68 -12.75
N THR A 183 -1.81 32.20 -11.65
CA THR A 183 -2.52 31.46 -10.61
C THR A 183 -2.36 32.21 -9.30
N PHE A 184 -3.47 32.61 -8.70
CA PHE A 184 -3.48 33.36 -7.45
C PHE A 184 -4.69 32.99 -6.59
N THR A 185 -4.64 33.35 -5.31
CA THR A 185 -5.74 33.12 -4.37
C THR A 185 -6.54 34.40 -4.10
N LYS A 186 -7.83 34.22 -3.82
CA LYS A 186 -8.76 35.23 -3.32
C LYS A 186 -9.50 34.69 -2.11
N GLU A 187 -9.65 35.52 -1.09
CA GLU A 187 -10.49 35.21 0.06
C GLU A 187 -11.88 35.79 -0.17
N LEU A 188 -12.90 34.98 0.08
CA LEU A 188 -14.28 35.39 0.05
C LEU A 188 -14.87 35.15 1.44
N SER A 189 -15.23 36.23 2.12
CA SER A 189 -15.85 36.21 3.45
C SER A 189 -17.37 36.38 3.40
N GLY A 190 -18.02 36.11 4.53
CA GLY A 190 -19.46 36.25 4.72
C GLY A 190 -20.25 34.96 4.48
N PHE A 191 -19.59 33.79 4.52
CA PHE A 191 -20.29 32.50 4.52
C PHE A 191 -20.99 32.24 5.85
N LYS A 192 -22.01 31.38 5.85
CA LYS A 192 -22.69 30.98 7.08
C LYS A 192 -21.72 30.23 8.00
N ILE A 193 -21.55 30.73 9.23
CA ILE A 193 -20.79 30.04 10.27
C ILE A 193 -21.63 28.83 10.73
N SER A 194 -20.96 27.69 10.93
CA SER A 194 -21.63 26.52 11.49
C SER A 194 -21.97 26.75 12.96
N ALA A 195 -23.12 26.22 13.42
CA ALA A 195 -23.49 26.27 14.84
C ALA A 195 -22.37 25.71 15.75
N GLU A 196 -21.68 24.67 15.30
CA GLU A 196 -20.50 24.13 15.98
C GLU A 196 -19.38 25.17 16.16
N ALA A 197 -19.03 25.92 15.10
CA ALA A 197 -18.01 26.96 15.19
C ALA A 197 -18.45 28.15 16.06
N GLU A 198 -19.75 28.50 16.07
CA GLU A 198 -20.29 29.52 16.98
C GLU A 198 -20.18 29.10 18.45
N ILE A 199 -20.54 27.84 18.76
CA ILE A 199 -20.38 27.27 20.10
C ILE A 199 -18.91 27.28 20.52
N LEU A 200 -17.99 26.80 19.68
CA LEU A 200 -16.56 26.73 19.99
C LEU A 200 -15.93 28.11 20.17
N ALA A 201 -16.41 29.13 19.47
CA ALA A 201 -15.95 30.50 19.65
C ALA A 201 -16.34 31.07 21.02
N ASP A 202 -17.52 30.72 21.54
CA ASP A 202 -18.08 31.26 22.77
C ASP A 202 -17.75 30.43 24.04
N VAL A 203 -17.56 29.12 23.93
CA VAL A 203 -17.35 28.25 25.10
C VAL A 203 -15.91 28.32 25.64
N ILE A 204 -15.78 28.21 26.96
CA ILE A 204 -14.56 27.87 27.69
C ILE A 204 -14.83 26.57 28.44
N VAL A 205 -14.02 25.55 28.22
CA VAL A 205 -14.10 24.28 28.95
C VAL A 205 -13.01 24.26 30.02
N GLU A 206 -13.41 24.16 31.28
CA GLU A 206 -12.50 24.00 32.41
C GLU A 206 -12.49 22.54 32.88
N LEU A 207 -11.29 22.00 33.12
CA LEU A 207 -11.08 20.66 33.63
C LEU A 207 -10.65 20.74 35.09
N THR A 208 -11.19 19.85 35.91
CA THR A 208 -10.82 19.73 37.33
C THR A 208 -10.44 18.28 37.62
N ASP A 209 -9.34 18.05 38.33
CA ASP A 209 -8.93 16.72 38.76
C ASP A 209 -9.68 16.23 40.02
N GLU A 210 -9.40 15.01 40.46
CA GLU A 210 -10.04 14.39 41.64
C GLU A 210 -9.77 15.14 42.96
N SER A 211 -8.73 15.98 43.00
CA SER A 211 -8.42 16.84 44.15
C SER A 211 -9.18 18.17 44.14
N ASN A 212 -10.09 18.35 43.17
CA ASN A 212 -10.79 19.60 42.88
C ASN A 212 -9.85 20.74 42.42
N LYS A 213 -8.65 20.43 41.90
CA LYS A 213 -7.75 21.42 41.33
C LYS A 213 -8.14 21.71 39.88
N LYS A 214 -8.35 22.98 39.54
CA LYS A 214 -8.53 23.44 38.16
C LYS A 214 -7.23 23.29 37.37
N LEU A 215 -7.32 22.69 36.20
CA LEU A 215 -6.20 22.40 35.32
C LEU A 215 -6.08 23.46 34.23
N THR A 216 -4.85 23.84 33.94
CA THR A 216 -4.47 24.67 32.80
C THR A 216 -3.77 23.80 31.74
N GLU A 217 -3.58 24.33 30.53
CA GLU A 217 -2.84 23.61 29.47
C GLU A 217 -1.44 23.16 29.91
N ALA A 218 -0.80 23.90 30.83
CA ALA A 218 0.51 23.55 31.39
C ALA A 218 0.45 22.34 32.34
N ASP A 219 -0.71 22.02 32.91
CA ASP A 219 -0.88 20.88 33.79
C ASP A 219 -1.10 19.57 33.01
N TYR A 220 -1.68 19.62 31.80
CA TYR A 220 -2.09 18.44 31.03
C TYR A 220 -1.01 17.38 30.81
N PRO A 221 0.28 17.71 30.56
CA PRO A 221 1.33 16.71 30.39
C PRO A 221 1.55 15.79 31.60
N ASN A 222 1.01 16.13 32.78
CA ASN A 222 1.11 15.31 33.99
C ASN A 222 -0.02 14.26 34.11
N TYR A 223 -1.01 14.29 33.23
CA TYR A 223 -2.19 13.43 33.29
C TYR A 223 -2.37 12.68 31.97
N TYR A 224 -2.87 11.45 32.04
CA TYR A 224 -3.43 10.77 30.87
C TYR A 224 -4.82 11.34 30.56
N SER A 225 -5.23 11.30 29.28
CA SER A 225 -6.58 11.75 28.88
C SER A 225 -7.70 10.91 29.50
N SER A 226 -7.40 9.69 29.97
CA SER A 226 -8.31 8.81 30.71
C SER A 226 -8.41 9.07 32.20
N HIS A 227 -7.69 10.08 32.71
CA HIS A 227 -7.83 10.47 34.10
C HIS A 227 -9.26 10.98 34.37
N ASN A 228 -9.74 10.78 35.59
CA ASN A 228 -11.09 11.09 35.97
C ASN A 228 -11.26 12.61 36.19
N PHE A 229 -11.62 13.32 35.13
CA PHE A 229 -11.84 14.76 35.15
C PHE A 229 -13.30 15.12 35.37
N SER A 230 -13.53 16.20 36.11
CA SER A 230 -14.80 16.95 36.10
C SER A 230 -14.72 18.10 35.09
N TYR A 231 -15.83 18.40 34.42
CA TYR A 231 -15.92 19.39 33.34
C TYR A 231 -16.89 20.51 33.69
N GLU A 232 -16.48 21.76 33.45
CA GLU A 232 -17.34 22.93 33.55
C GLU A 232 -17.30 23.72 32.23
N GLY A 233 -18.47 24.02 31.66
CA GLY A 233 -18.59 24.83 30.45
C GLY A 233 -19.04 26.26 30.77
N LYS A 234 -18.26 27.27 30.35
CA LYS A 234 -18.58 28.69 30.57
C LYS A 234 -18.76 29.42 29.25
N SER A 235 -19.71 30.36 29.20
CA SER A 235 -19.93 31.23 28.04
C SER A 235 -19.11 32.51 28.17
N LYS A 236 -18.35 32.86 27.12
CA LYS A 236 -17.64 34.15 27.01
C LYS A 236 -18.62 35.31 26.87
N SER A 237 -19.73 35.11 26.14
CA SER A 237 -20.75 36.12 25.88
C SER A 237 -21.81 36.24 26.99
N ASN A 238 -21.87 35.29 27.91
CA ASN A 238 -22.92 35.14 28.94
C ASN A 238 -24.34 34.99 28.38
N LYS A 239 -24.48 34.61 27.10
CA LYS A 239 -25.78 34.41 26.46
C LYS A 239 -26.33 33.00 26.63
N TYR A 240 -25.44 32.05 26.87
CA TYR A 240 -25.75 30.62 26.89
C TYR A 240 -25.17 29.96 28.13
N LYS A 241 -25.72 28.79 28.47
CA LYS A 241 -25.08 27.81 29.33
C LYS A 241 -24.53 26.68 28.46
N TYR A 242 -23.50 26.00 28.93
CA TYR A 242 -22.92 24.87 28.22
C TYR A 242 -22.87 23.65 29.12
N TYR A 243 -23.49 22.57 28.65
CA TYR A 243 -23.37 21.27 29.26
C TYR A 243 -22.31 20.46 28.54
N ILE A 244 -21.35 19.93 29.30
CA ILE A 244 -20.28 19.07 28.76
C ILE A 244 -20.65 17.62 29.05
N SER A 245 -20.74 16.82 28.00
CA SER A 245 -21.05 15.40 28.09
C SER A 245 -20.04 14.57 27.32
N LYS A 246 -20.06 13.25 27.55
CA LYS A 246 -19.34 12.20 26.79
C LYS A 246 -17.95 12.61 26.28
N SER A 247 -16.92 12.21 27.00
CA SER A 247 -15.55 12.26 26.50
C SER A 247 -15.21 11.04 25.64
N VAL A 248 -14.36 11.24 24.65
CA VAL A 248 -13.61 10.19 23.95
C VAL A 248 -12.14 10.49 24.14
N GLU A 249 -11.42 9.54 24.72
CA GLU A 249 -9.98 9.62 24.94
C GLU A 249 -9.20 8.98 23.80
N ASP A 250 -8.08 9.58 23.45
CA ASP A 250 -7.05 8.99 22.60
C ASP A 250 -5.73 9.01 23.38
N LEU A 251 -5.42 7.88 23.99
CA LEU A 251 -4.24 7.73 24.84
C LEU A 251 -2.93 7.74 24.04
N GLN A 252 -2.96 7.34 22.76
CA GLN A 252 -1.77 7.35 21.91
C GLN A 252 -1.41 8.77 21.47
N GLU A 253 -2.42 9.59 21.15
CA GLU A 253 -2.21 10.99 20.79
C GLU A 253 -2.20 11.94 21.99
N GLY A 254 -2.60 11.48 23.18
CA GLY A 254 -2.70 12.33 24.37
C GLY A 254 -3.77 13.39 24.19
N THR A 255 -4.95 12.99 23.68
CA THR A 255 -6.05 13.92 23.40
C THR A 255 -7.36 13.48 24.03
N LEU A 256 -8.19 14.47 24.37
CA LEU A 256 -9.50 14.30 24.96
C LEU A 256 -10.52 15.07 24.13
N ARG A 257 -11.47 14.37 23.51
CA ARG A 257 -12.57 14.97 22.77
C ARG A 257 -13.81 15.04 23.64
N VAL A 258 -14.30 16.23 23.94
CA VAL A 258 -15.51 16.46 24.74
C VAL A 258 -16.67 16.92 23.86
N ARG A 259 -17.90 16.49 24.18
CA ARG A 259 -19.12 16.97 23.54
C ARG A 259 -19.69 18.14 24.33
N ILE A 260 -20.01 19.21 23.64
CA ILE A 260 -20.53 20.47 24.19
C ILE A 260 -21.94 20.66 23.67
N THR A 261 -22.91 20.73 24.57
CA THR A 261 -24.31 21.03 24.25
C THR A 261 -24.62 22.45 24.69
N GLN A 262 -25.14 23.27 23.79
CA GLN A 262 -25.57 24.63 24.11
C GLN A 262 -26.97 24.61 24.74
N GLN A 263 -27.13 25.34 25.82
CA GLN A 263 -28.38 25.54 26.53
C GLN A 263 -28.71 27.03 26.63
N ASP A 264 -29.99 27.36 26.71
CA ASP A 264 -30.44 28.69 27.08
C ASP A 264 -30.11 29.01 28.55
N LEU A 265 -30.38 30.25 28.98
CA LEU A 265 -30.11 30.67 30.36
C LEU A 265 -31.02 29.98 31.39
N GLU A 266 -32.13 29.38 30.97
CA GLU A 266 -33.05 28.61 31.81
C GLU A 266 -32.59 27.14 31.94
N GLY A 267 -31.66 26.70 31.09
CA GLY A 267 -31.09 25.34 31.07
C GLY A 267 -31.78 24.39 30.10
N ASN A 268 -32.61 24.88 29.18
CA ASN A 268 -33.21 24.06 28.13
C ASN A 268 -32.20 23.83 27.00
N ASP A 269 -32.17 22.62 26.44
CA ASP A 269 -31.29 22.28 25.33
C ASP A 269 -31.73 22.95 24.03
N ASN A 270 -30.80 23.59 23.34
CA ASN A 270 -31.07 24.30 22.08
C ASN A 270 -30.97 23.36 20.86
N GLY A 271 -30.63 22.08 21.07
CA GLY A 271 -30.42 21.07 20.02
C GLY A 271 -29.11 21.22 19.24
N GLU A 272 -28.27 22.20 19.58
CA GLU A 272 -26.98 22.44 18.94
C GLU A 272 -25.82 21.85 19.75
N GLU A 273 -24.86 21.25 19.04
CA GLU A 273 -23.74 20.53 19.64
C GLU A 273 -22.43 20.82 18.92
N ALA A 274 -21.35 20.82 19.68
CA ALA A 274 -19.98 20.96 19.19
C ALA A 274 -19.06 19.92 19.83
N TYR A 275 -17.93 19.63 19.16
CA TYR A 275 -16.90 18.79 19.74
C TYR A 275 -15.59 19.56 19.88
N LEU A 276 -15.09 19.68 21.11
CA LEU A 276 -13.79 20.28 21.40
C LEU A 276 -12.75 19.18 21.60
N VAL A 277 -11.61 19.28 20.91
CA VAL A 277 -10.45 18.41 21.11
C VAL A 277 -9.42 19.14 21.95
N ILE A 278 -9.22 18.66 23.18
CA ILE A 278 -8.21 19.14 24.11
C ILE A 278 -6.97 18.27 23.92
N LYS A 279 -5.81 18.90 23.77
CA LYS A 279 -4.53 18.24 23.44
C LYS A 279 -3.49 18.54 24.51
N GLY A 280 -2.42 17.74 24.55
CA GLY A 280 -1.27 17.97 25.42
C GLY A 280 -1.24 17.07 26.65
N PHE A 281 -2.11 16.07 26.74
CA PHE A 281 -2.03 15.05 27.78
C PHE A 281 -0.84 14.12 27.57
N LYS A 282 -0.45 13.41 28.63
CA LYS A 282 0.57 12.37 28.57
C LYS A 282 0.15 11.29 27.57
N LYS A 283 1.05 10.96 26.65
CA LYS A 283 0.86 9.87 25.68
C LYS A 283 1.18 8.53 26.33
N GLN A 284 0.32 7.55 26.13
CA GLN A 284 0.59 6.18 26.49
C GLN A 284 1.62 5.62 25.51
N LEU A 285 2.57 4.85 26.04
CA LEU A 285 3.55 4.15 25.22
C LEU A 285 2.83 3.12 24.34
N ALA A 286 3.17 3.07 23.06
CA ALA A 286 2.64 2.04 22.15
C ALA A 286 3.03 0.64 22.62
N GLU A 287 2.18 -0.35 22.34
CA GLU A 287 2.51 -1.74 22.62
C GLU A 287 3.69 -2.23 21.76
N ASP A 288 4.48 -3.16 22.30
CA ASP A 288 5.55 -3.85 21.58
C ASP A 288 5.61 -5.31 22.01
N GLU A 289 4.99 -6.18 21.22
CA GLU A 289 4.93 -7.63 21.46
C GLU A 289 6.31 -8.30 21.47
N ASN A 290 7.30 -7.69 20.80
CA ASN A 290 8.62 -8.27 20.62
C ASN A 290 9.63 -7.85 21.69
N ASP A 291 9.32 -6.82 22.49
CA ASP A 291 10.22 -6.32 23.52
C ASP A 291 10.40 -7.29 24.70
N ALA A 292 9.39 -8.11 25.01
CA ALA A 292 9.42 -8.99 26.16
C ALA A 292 10.42 -10.15 25.96
N LYS A 293 11.52 -10.12 26.71
CA LYS A 293 12.42 -11.27 26.87
C LYS A 293 12.02 -12.06 28.12
N ILE A 294 11.50 -13.26 27.88
CA ILE A 294 11.05 -14.19 28.92
C ILE A 294 12.14 -15.25 29.13
N THR A 295 12.59 -15.42 30.36
CA THR A 295 13.56 -16.45 30.76
C THR A 295 13.01 -17.28 31.92
N ILE A 296 13.57 -18.48 32.10
CA ILE A 296 13.25 -19.36 33.22
C ILE A 296 14.44 -19.41 34.15
N LYS A 297 14.21 -19.09 35.42
CA LYS A 297 15.23 -19.03 36.45
C LYS A 297 16.03 -20.33 36.52
N ASN A 298 17.36 -20.21 36.50
CA ASN A 298 18.30 -21.33 36.55
C ASN A 298 18.13 -22.39 35.43
N LEU A 299 17.51 -22.04 34.30
CA LEU A 299 17.31 -22.95 33.17
C LEU A 299 17.67 -22.26 31.85
N LEU A 300 18.73 -22.73 31.21
CA LEU A 300 19.09 -22.26 29.86
C LEU A 300 18.15 -22.87 28.82
N GLU A 301 17.88 -22.13 27.75
CA GLU A 301 16.99 -22.58 26.66
C GLU A 301 17.45 -23.92 26.05
N SER A 302 18.77 -24.12 25.90
CA SER A 302 19.33 -25.39 25.43
C SER A 302 19.04 -26.59 26.34
N GLN A 303 18.61 -26.36 27.58
CA GLN A 303 18.27 -27.39 28.56
C GLN A 303 16.78 -27.72 28.58
N TYR A 304 15.92 -26.93 27.90
CA TYR A 304 14.47 -27.15 27.91
C TYR A 304 14.10 -28.57 27.50
N ILE A 305 14.81 -29.16 26.54
CA ILE A 305 14.55 -30.53 26.05
C ILE A 305 14.68 -31.62 27.13
N THR A 306 15.33 -31.31 28.26
CA THR A 306 15.53 -32.24 29.37
C THR A 306 14.47 -32.11 30.47
N ARG A 307 13.64 -31.05 30.45
CA ARG A 307 12.69 -30.68 31.50
C ARG A 307 11.27 -30.58 30.94
N SER A 308 10.28 -31.12 31.64
CA SER A 308 8.86 -30.98 31.24
C SER A 308 8.35 -29.57 31.53
N SER A 309 7.56 -28.99 30.62
CA SER A 309 6.93 -27.67 30.83
C SER A 309 6.00 -27.66 32.05
N LYS A 310 5.40 -28.81 32.41
CA LYS A 310 4.58 -28.99 33.62
C LYS A 310 5.35 -28.79 34.92
N SER A 311 6.68 -28.90 34.87
CA SER A 311 7.54 -28.72 36.05
C SER A 311 8.02 -27.29 36.24
N ILE A 312 7.67 -26.38 35.33
CA ILE A 312 7.98 -24.96 35.44
C ILE A 312 6.89 -24.31 36.28
N LYS A 313 7.29 -23.56 37.30
CA LYS A 313 6.38 -22.80 38.15
C LYS A 313 6.37 -21.33 37.78
N GLU A 314 5.29 -20.63 38.14
CA GLU A 314 5.12 -19.21 37.85
C GLU A 314 6.24 -18.35 38.44
N GLU A 315 6.71 -18.66 39.66
CA GLU A 315 7.82 -17.95 40.31
C GLU A 315 9.19 -18.15 39.64
N GLU A 316 9.30 -19.09 38.69
CA GLU A 316 10.50 -19.28 37.88
C GLU A 316 10.52 -18.41 36.63
N ILE A 317 9.40 -17.75 36.26
CA ILE A 317 9.33 -16.91 35.07
C ILE A 317 9.90 -15.53 35.37
N GLU A 318 10.92 -15.14 34.61
CA GLU A 318 11.56 -13.84 34.68
C GLU A 318 11.32 -13.05 33.40
N PHE A 319 11.01 -11.77 33.55
CA PHE A 319 10.81 -10.84 32.45
C PHE A 319 11.92 -9.80 32.42
N SER A 320 12.37 -9.44 31.22
CA SER A 320 13.21 -8.27 30.99
C SER A 320 12.76 -7.56 29.71
N SER A 321 12.86 -6.22 29.73
CA SER A 321 12.62 -5.39 28.55
C SER A 321 13.89 -5.28 27.73
N LEU A 322 13.80 -5.52 26.42
CA LEU A 322 14.94 -5.41 25.51
C LEU A 322 15.36 -3.95 25.30
N ASN A 323 14.41 -3.01 25.29
CA ASN A 323 14.66 -1.58 25.12
C ASN A 323 14.55 -0.75 26.41
N GLY A 324 14.20 -1.37 27.54
CA GLY A 324 14.14 -0.76 28.87
C GLY A 324 12.90 0.11 29.14
N LYS A 325 11.99 0.27 28.17
CA LYS A 325 10.81 1.14 28.31
C LYS A 325 9.62 0.45 28.98
N TYR A 326 9.65 -0.88 29.05
CA TYR A 326 8.52 -1.68 29.51
C TYR A 326 8.81 -2.41 30.81
N ALA A 327 7.76 -2.57 31.61
CA ALA A 327 7.71 -3.49 32.73
C ALA A 327 6.66 -4.56 32.43
N TYR A 328 6.79 -5.72 33.08
CA TYR A 328 5.94 -6.87 32.82
C TYR A 328 5.39 -7.45 34.11
N GLN A 329 4.13 -7.87 34.09
CA GLN A 329 3.50 -8.58 35.20
C GLN A 329 2.95 -9.91 34.70
N LEU A 330 3.38 -11.01 35.31
CA LEU A 330 2.83 -12.34 35.03
C LEU A 330 1.34 -12.39 35.41
N ILE A 331 0.54 -13.00 34.53
CA ILE A 331 -0.85 -13.37 34.80
C ILE A 331 -0.94 -14.85 35.15
N GLY A 332 -0.24 -15.70 34.41
CA GLY A 332 -0.15 -17.14 34.67
C GLY A 332 0.55 -17.90 33.55
N ILE A 333 0.71 -19.21 33.73
CA ILE A 333 1.31 -20.12 32.74
C ILE A 333 0.42 -21.33 32.45
N ASP A 334 0.43 -21.79 31.21
CA ASP A 334 -0.22 -23.04 30.79
C ASP A 334 0.82 -23.99 30.18
N SER A 335 0.82 -25.24 30.63
CA SER A 335 1.77 -26.26 30.16
C SER A 335 1.08 -27.32 29.31
N SER A 336 1.75 -27.79 28.25
CA SER A 336 1.25 -28.84 27.36
C SER A 336 2.10 -30.11 27.41
N THR A 337 1.51 -31.24 27.04
CA THR A 337 2.21 -32.53 26.88
C THR A 337 3.15 -32.56 25.67
N VAL A 338 2.96 -31.63 24.72
CA VAL A 338 3.74 -31.54 23.47
C VAL A 338 5.03 -30.70 23.60
N GLY A 339 5.44 -30.38 24.82
CA GLY A 339 6.72 -29.69 25.07
C GLY A 339 6.66 -28.18 24.85
N GLU A 340 5.48 -27.58 25.07
CA GLU A 340 5.28 -26.13 25.03
C GLU A 340 4.85 -25.58 26.40
N LEU A 341 5.28 -24.36 26.70
CA LEU A 341 4.86 -23.55 27.84
C LEU A 341 4.31 -22.23 27.33
N VAL A 342 3.06 -21.92 27.64
CA VAL A 342 2.40 -20.66 27.32
C VAL A 342 2.53 -19.73 28.53
N VAL A 343 2.99 -18.50 28.30
CA VAL A 343 3.15 -17.48 29.33
C VAL A 343 2.23 -16.31 29.03
N ASN A 344 1.32 -16.02 29.95
CA ASN A 344 0.37 -14.91 29.87
C ASN A 344 0.84 -13.76 30.77
N TYR A 345 0.94 -12.54 30.23
CA TYR A 345 1.46 -11.39 30.97
C TYR A 345 0.84 -10.04 30.56
N ILE A 346 0.96 -9.05 31.43
CA ILE A 346 0.59 -7.65 31.17
C ILE A 346 1.85 -6.87 30.85
N GLN A 347 1.86 -6.15 29.73
CA GLN A 347 2.89 -5.15 29.42
C GLN A 347 2.47 -3.80 30.00
N LYS A 348 3.42 -3.13 30.66
CA LYS A 348 3.25 -1.86 31.36
C LYS A 348 4.35 -0.88 30.97
N ASN A 349 4.09 0.41 31.16
CA ASN A 349 5.14 1.43 31.06
C ASN A 349 6.08 1.31 32.27
N ALA A 350 7.39 1.25 32.05
CA ALA A 350 8.38 1.12 33.12
C ALA A 350 8.47 2.39 34.01
N GLU A 351 8.16 3.57 33.48
CA GLU A 351 8.31 4.83 34.20
C GLU A 351 7.21 5.04 35.26
N ASP A 352 5.97 4.65 34.96
CA ASP A 352 4.81 4.93 35.82
C ASP A 352 3.92 3.71 36.12
N ASN A 353 4.30 2.52 35.63
CA ASN A 353 3.60 1.26 35.86
C ASN A 353 2.16 1.22 35.31
N SER A 354 1.80 2.14 34.41
CA SER A 354 0.50 2.13 33.72
C SER A 354 0.38 0.91 32.80
N THR A 355 -0.80 0.29 32.80
CA THR A 355 -1.09 -0.88 31.95
C THR A 355 -1.21 -0.48 30.50
N ILE A 356 -0.52 -1.20 29.60
CA ILE A 356 -0.62 -1.02 28.14
C ILE A 356 -1.59 -2.06 27.58
N THR A 357 -1.24 -3.34 27.69
CA THR A 357 -2.03 -4.43 27.10
C THR A 357 -1.68 -5.79 27.73
N ARG A 358 -2.40 -6.85 27.34
CA ARG A 358 -2.15 -8.25 27.71
C ARG A 358 -1.59 -9.03 26.54
N HIS A 359 -0.58 -9.83 26.79
CA HIS A 359 0.11 -10.65 25.81
C HIS A 359 0.16 -12.12 26.22
N GLN A 360 0.32 -12.98 25.21
CA GLN A 360 0.55 -14.40 25.36
C GLN A 360 1.77 -14.81 24.51
N LYS A 361 2.73 -15.52 25.10
CA LYS A 361 3.93 -15.99 24.40
C LYS A 361 4.17 -17.47 24.66
N THR A 362 4.38 -18.25 23.60
CA THR A 362 4.65 -19.68 23.69
C THR A 362 6.15 -19.94 23.61
N ILE A 363 6.70 -20.57 24.65
CA ILE A 363 8.06 -21.08 24.72
C ILE A 363 8.04 -22.56 24.34
N LYS A 364 8.82 -22.94 23.33
CA LYS A 364 8.89 -24.30 22.79
C LYS A 364 10.18 -25.01 23.20
N GLY A 365 10.26 -26.30 22.89
CA GLY A 365 11.48 -27.09 23.05
C GLY A 365 11.60 -27.80 24.40
N PHE A 366 10.54 -27.84 25.21
CA PHE A 366 10.51 -28.64 26.43
C PHE A 366 10.46 -30.13 26.13
N LYS A 367 10.83 -30.94 27.12
CA LYS A 367 10.64 -32.39 27.07
C LYS A 367 9.15 -32.71 26.87
N LYS A 368 8.86 -33.48 25.83
CA LYS A 368 7.52 -34.02 25.57
C LYS A 368 7.20 -35.14 26.56
N ASP A 369 6.01 -35.07 27.15
CA ASP A 369 5.48 -36.14 28.00
C ASP A 369 4.48 -36.95 27.16
N PHE A 370 4.95 -38.02 26.53
CA PHE A 370 4.10 -38.94 25.78
C PHE A 370 3.26 -39.78 26.76
N ILE A 371 1.97 -39.86 26.50
CA ILE A 371 1.01 -40.64 27.28
C ILE A 371 0.60 -41.83 26.42
N PHE A 372 0.36 -42.98 27.04
CA PHE A 372 -0.20 -44.15 26.36
C PHE A 372 -1.56 -43.79 25.73
N ASP A 373 -1.70 -44.04 24.43
CA ASP A 373 -2.95 -43.80 23.68
C ASP A 373 -3.47 -45.10 23.09
N GLN A 374 -4.58 -45.57 23.65
CA GLN A 374 -5.22 -46.82 23.23
C GLN A 374 -5.91 -46.72 21.86
N ASN A 375 -6.21 -45.52 21.38
CA ASN A 375 -7.00 -45.29 20.17
C ASN A 375 -6.15 -44.99 18.93
N ASP A 376 -4.84 -44.82 19.09
CA ASP A 376 -3.92 -44.44 18.02
C ASP A 376 -3.55 -45.62 17.09
N LEU A 377 -3.64 -46.87 17.57
CA LEU A 377 -3.24 -48.03 16.77
C LEU A 377 -4.22 -48.31 15.62
N LEU A 378 -3.69 -48.32 14.41
CA LEU A 378 -4.34 -48.80 13.21
C LEU A 378 -3.78 -50.16 12.82
N VAL A 379 -4.64 -51.18 12.81
CA VAL A 379 -4.29 -52.52 12.36
C VAL A 379 -4.70 -52.64 10.90
N GLN A 380 -3.72 -52.85 10.03
CA GLN A 380 -3.94 -53.14 8.62
C GLN A 380 -3.79 -54.66 8.41
N MET A 381 -4.92 -55.28 8.07
CA MET A 381 -5.01 -56.68 7.70
C MET A 381 -4.55 -56.89 6.25
N PRO A 382 -4.30 -58.15 5.84
CA PRO A 382 -4.11 -58.50 4.44
C PRO A 382 -5.19 -57.86 3.55
N PHE A 383 -4.84 -57.52 2.31
CA PHE A 383 -5.72 -56.86 1.33
C PHE A 383 -6.09 -55.40 1.66
N GLY A 384 -5.36 -54.75 2.58
CA GLY A 384 -5.47 -53.31 2.83
C GLY A 384 -6.64 -52.89 3.72
N ILE A 385 -7.35 -53.85 4.32
CA ILE A 385 -8.49 -53.60 5.19
C ILE A 385 -8.00 -53.15 6.57
N THR A 386 -8.59 -52.10 7.13
CA THR A 386 -8.19 -51.55 8.45
C THR A 386 -9.25 -51.81 9.52
N ASN A 387 -8.85 -51.79 10.80
CA ASN A 387 -9.75 -51.91 11.94
C ASN A 387 -10.75 -50.74 12.09
N GLU A 388 -10.53 -49.59 11.44
CA GLU A 388 -11.45 -48.45 11.49
C GLU A 388 -12.69 -48.67 10.61
N THR A 389 -12.53 -49.37 9.49
CA THR A 389 -13.60 -49.71 8.56
C THR A 389 -14.30 -50.99 9.00
N THR A 390 -14.89 -50.99 10.19
CA THR A 390 -15.61 -52.16 10.75
C THR A 390 -16.71 -52.70 9.82
N THR A 391 -17.33 -51.84 9.02
CA THR A 391 -18.31 -52.21 7.98
C THR A 391 -17.69 -52.91 6.77
N GLU A 392 -16.40 -52.68 6.46
CA GLU A 392 -15.72 -53.34 5.34
C GLU A 392 -15.13 -54.70 5.70
N ILE A 393 -14.84 -54.93 6.99
CA ILE A 393 -14.35 -56.22 7.49
C ILE A 393 -15.46 -57.28 7.46
N ASN A 394 -16.71 -56.86 7.73
CA ASN A 394 -17.87 -57.74 7.87
C ASN A 394 -17.98 -58.71 6.69
N GLY A 395 -17.66 -59.98 6.96
CA GLY A 395 -17.86 -61.05 5.98
C GLY A 395 -16.81 -61.13 4.86
N LYS A 396 -15.70 -60.39 4.89
CA LYS A 396 -14.69 -60.47 3.81
C LYS A 396 -13.52 -61.40 4.11
N ILE A 397 -13.11 -61.50 5.37
CA ILE A 397 -11.93 -62.29 5.79
C ILE A 397 -12.37 -63.43 6.71
N TYR A 398 -11.89 -64.65 6.46
CA TYR A 398 -12.05 -65.77 7.39
C TYR A 398 -11.13 -65.62 8.59
N ALA A 399 -11.66 -65.86 9.78
CA ALA A 399 -10.87 -65.87 11.01
C ALA A 399 -9.66 -66.80 10.89
N GLU A 400 -9.83 -67.97 10.27
CA GLU A 400 -8.73 -68.93 10.05
C GLU A 400 -7.54 -68.33 9.28
N ALA A 401 -7.77 -67.38 8.36
CA ALA A 401 -6.67 -66.73 7.65
C ALA A 401 -5.75 -65.98 8.62
N LEU A 402 -6.28 -65.38 9.68
CA LEU A 402 -5.48 -64.69 10.69
C LEU A 402 -4.78 -65.66 11.66
N ARG A 403 -5.14 -66.95 11.66
CA ARG A 403 -4.50 -67.96 12.52
C ARG A 403 -3.12 -68.36 11.98
N ASP A 404 -2.91 -68.27 10.66
CA ASP A 404 -1.65 -68.63 10.01
C ASP A 404 -0.67 -67.45 10.10
N THR A 405 0.49 -67.67 10.71
CA THR A 405 1.45 -66.61 11.09
C THR A 405 2.17 -65.98 9.90
N ASP A 406 2.03 -66.55 8.71
CA ASP A 406 2.69 -66.08 7.49
C ASP A 406 1.97 -64.91 6.83
N LEU A 407 0.78 -64.52 7.31
CA LEU A 407 0.09 -63.32 6.84
C LEU A 407 0.56 -62.07 7.61
N PRO A 408 1.10 -61.05 6.92
CA PRO A 408 1.61 -59.86 7.58
C PRO A 408 0.46 -59.03 8.16
N ILE A 409 0.37 -58.98 9.50
CA ILE A 409 -0.43 -57.98 10.21
C ILE A 409 0.44 -56.74 10.35
N ASN A 410 0.09 -55.67 9.63
CA ASN A 410 0.83 -54.42 9.70
C ASN A 410 0.20 -53.52 10.78
N LEU A 411 1.05 -52.98 11.65
CA LEU A 411 0.65 -52.06 12.71
C LEU A 411 1.11 -50.66 12.34
N ASN A 412 0.17 -49.73 12.21
CA ASN A 412 0.42 -48.34 11.87
C ASN A 412 -0.07 -47.43 12.99
N SER A 413 0.53 -46.25 13.11
CA SER A 413 0.06 -45.19 14.01
C SER A 413 -0.82 -44.21 13.24
N LYS A 414 -1.85 -43.68 13.90
CA LYS A 414 -2.64 -42.56 13.38
C LYS A 414 -1.93 -41.22 13.53
N SER A 415 -0.92 -41.16 14.41
CA SER A 415 -0.07 -39.99 14.62
C SER A 415 1.37 -40.28 14.20
N GLU A 416 2.19 -39.24 14.14
CA GLU A 416 3.63 -39.39 13.88
C GLU A 416 4.42 -39.66 15.18
N ASP A 417 3.74 -39.66 16.33
CA ASP A 417 4.38 -39.71 17.65
C ASP A 417 4.62 -41.14 18.16
N TYR A 418 3.95 -42.15 17.58
CA TYR A 418 4.01 -43.54 18.06
C TYR A 418 4.52 -44.54 17.01
N THR A 419 5.11 -45.61 17.52
CA THR A 419 5.51 -46.80 16.76
C THR A 419 5.03 -48.05 17.50
N TYR A 420 4.86 -49.14 16.75
CA TYR A 420 4.23 -50.35 17.28
C TYR A 420 5.07 -51.60 16.98
N GLU A 421 5.15 -52.49 17.97
CA GLU A 421 5.75 -53.83 17.82
C GLU A 421 4.65 -54.87 18.03
N PHE A 422 4.48 -55.77 17.05
CA PHE A 422 3.54 -56.88 17.17
C PHE A 422 4.01 -57.86 18.25
N VAL A 423 3.10 -58.24 19.14
CA VAL A 423 3.39 -59.20 20.23
C VAL A 423 2.75 -60.54 19.93
N SER A 424 1.44 -60.55 19.72
CA SER A 424 0.69 -61.78 19.48
C SER A 424 -0.63 -61.50 18.77
N ASN A 425 -1.15 -62.54 18.13
CA ASN A 425 -2.56 -62.63 17.78
C ASN A 425 -3.14 -63.93 18.35
N THR A 426 -4.39 -63.87 18.80
CA THR A 426 -5.19 -65.04 19.17
C THR A 426 -6.48 -65.03 18.37
N VAL A 427 -6.72 -66.08 17.58
CA VAL A 427 -7.93 -66.22 16.76
C VAL A 427 -8.91 -67.22 17.35
N ASP A 428 -10.17 -66.80 17.48
CA ASP A 428 -11.30 -67.70 17.65
C ASP A 428 -12.06 -67.84 16.33
N VAL A 429 -11.79 -68.95 15.63
CA VAL A 429 -12.42 -69.28 14.34
C VAL A 429 -13.91 -69.57 14.45
N THR A 430 -14.38 -69.96 15.64
CA THR A 430 -15.79 -70.29 15.90
C THR A 430 -16.58 -69.03 16.18
N ALA A 431 -16.01 -68.13 17.00
CA ALA A 431 -16.62 -66.84 17.30
C ALA A 431 -16.43 -65.80 16.19
N GLY A 432 -15.51 -66.04 15.23
CA GLY A 432 -15.20 -65.08 14.18
C GLY A 432 -14.50 -63.84 14.72
N THR A 433 -13.58 -64.03 15.68
CA THR A 433 -12.86 -62.93 16.33
C THR A 433 -11.36 -63.16 16.30
N ALA A 434 -10.59 -62.07 16.32
CA ALA A 434 -9.15 -62.08 16.49
C ALA A 434 -8.74 -60.99 17.49
N VAL A 435 -7.91 -61.34 18.47
CA VAL A 435 -7.36 -60.41 19.46
C VAL A 435 -5.90 -60.17 19.12
N ILE A 436 -5.54 -58.93 18.83
CA ILE A 436 -4.17 -58.51 18.51
C ILE A 436 -3.61 -57.73 19.68
N VAL A 437 -2.40 -58.09 20.09
CA VAL A 437 -1.64 -57.41 21.14
C VAL A 437 -0.41 -56.77 20.51
N ALA A 438 -0.21 -55.49 20.79
CA ALA A 438 0.92 -54.70 20.32
C ALA A 438 1.53 -53.88 21.45
N LYS A 439 2.85 -53.69 21.44
CA LYS A 439 3.53 -52.71 22.31
C LYS A 439 3.51 -51.35 21.63
N GLN A 440 3.13 -50.30 22.34
CA GLN A 440 3.21 -48.91 21.89
C GLN A 440 4.50 -48.27 22.39
N PHE A 441 5.24 -47.64 21.48
CA PHE A 441 6.45 -46.89 21.79
C PHE A 441 6.33 -45.45 21.32
N ALA A 442 6.90 -44.51 22.07
CA ALA A 442 7.17 -43.16 21.60
C ALA A 442 8.67 -42.91 21.69
N TYR A 443 9.30 -42.56 20.57
CA TYR A 443 10.75 -42.30 20.47
C TYR A 443 11.61 -43.40 21.10
N GLY A 444 11.23 -44.68 20.86
CA GLY A 444 11.94 -45.85 21.37
C GLY A 444 11.64 -46.23 22.83
N LYS A 445 10.84 -45.44 23.56
CA LYS A 445 10.41 -45.78 24.93
C LYS A 445 9.07 -46.51 24.91
N LEU A 446 9.01 -47.68 25.57
CA LEU A 446 7.76 -48.43 25.77
C LEU A 446 6.80 -47.65 26.67
N LEU A 447 5.58 -47.40 26.17
CA LEU A 447 4.49 -46.75 26.91
C LEU A 447 3.54 -47.77 27.53
N GLY A 448 3.28 -48.89 26.86
CA GLY A 448 2.37 -49.93 27.32
C GLY A 448 1.99 -50.90 26.20
N ASN A 449 1.05 -51.79 26.50
CA ASN A 449 0.49 -52.73 25.53
C ASN A 449 -0.92 -52.31 25.15
N ILE A 450 -1.22 -52.30 23.85
CA ILE A 450 -2.56 -52.12 23.31
C ILE A 450 -3.11 -53.49 22.91
N THR A 451 -4.37 -53.72 23.27
CA THR A 451 -5.14 -54.89 22.84
C THR A 451 -6.30 -54.42 21.97
N ILE A 452 -6.39 -54.95 20.75
CA ILE A 452 -7.49 -54.69 19.83
C ILE A 452 -8.20 -56.00 19.53
N THR A 453 -9.53 -55.98 19.64
CA THR A 453 -10.38 -57.09 19.23
C THR A 453 -11.01 -56.75 17.88
N ILE A 454 -10.72 -57.58 16.89
CA ILE A 454 -11.39 -57.59 15.59
C ILE A 454 -12.53 -58.60 15.68
N SER A 455 -13.73 -58.16 15.33
CA SER A 455 -14.95 -58.97 15.37
C SER A 455 -15.57 -59.11 13.98
N ASN A 456 -16.55 -60.00 13.85
CA ASN A 456 -17.32 -60.25 12.62
C ASN A 456 -16.51 -60.79 11.43
N LEU A 457 -15.44 -61.52 11.73
CA LEU A 457 -14.71 -62.30 10.73
C LEU A 457 -15.59 -63.48 10.27
N LYS A 458 -15.45 -63.92 9.02
CA LYS A 458 -16.12 -65.15 8.55
C LYS A 458 -15.65 -66.32 9.38
N THR A 459 -16.60 -67.11 9.87
CA THR A 459 -16.34 -68.33 10.61
C THR A 459 -16.12 -69.50 9.66
N GLY A 460 -15.47 -70.54 10.16
CA GLY A 460 -15.14 -71.74 9.39
C GLY A 460 -13.65 -71.82 9.04
N GLU A 461 -13.27 -72.98 8.53
CA GLU A 461 -11.87 -73.34 8.25
C GLU A 461 -11.71 -73.71 6.77
N PRO A 462 -11.60 -72.71 5.85
CA PRO A 462 -11.41 -72.95 4.42
C PRO A 462 -10.27 -73.90 4.06
N THR A 463 -9.21 -73.95 4.87
CA THR A 463 -8.11 -74.88 4.64
C THR A 463 -8.53 -76.35 4.79
N LYS A 464 -9.63 -76.61 5.51
CA LYS A 464 -10.21 -77.95 5.72
C LYS A 464 -11.36 -78.28 4.77
N TRP A 465 -11.79 -77.35 3.91
CA TRP A 465 -12.83 -77.64 2.93
C TRP A 465 -12.44 -78.82 2.03
N SER A 466 -13.43 -79.69 1.84
CA SER A 466 -13.42 -80.78 0.87
C SER A 466 -13.52 -80.24 -0.56
N GLU A 467 -13.19 -81.09 -1.54
CA GLU A 467 -13.31 -80.73 -2.96
C GLU A 467 -14.75 -80.36 -3.35
N ALA A 468 -15.75 -81.07 -2.81
CA ALA A 468 -17.16 -80.80 -3.06
C ALA A 468 -17.60 -79.43 -2.51
N GLU A 469 -17.12 -79.06 -1.32
CA GLU A 469 -17.39 -77.74 -0.73
C GLU A 469 -16.76 -76.63 -1.58
N ILE A 470 -15.51 -76.78 -2.03
CA ILE A 470 -14.86 -75.83 -2.95
C ILE A 470 -15.63 -75.70 -4.26
N GLN A 471 -16.02 -76.82 -4.86
CA GLN A 471 -16.76 -76.84 -6.11
C GLN A 471 -18.10 -76.10 -5.97
N SER A 472 -18.77 -76.19 -4.83
CA SER A 472 -20.02 -75.45 -4.57
C SER A 472 -19.87 -73.92 -4.53
N LYS A 473 -18.63 -73.42 -4.36
CA LYS A 473 -18.31 -71.98 -4.33
C LYS A 473 -17.99 -71.39 -5.70
N ILE A 474 -17.96 -72.22 -6.73
CA ILE A 474 -17.57 -71.84 -8.08
C ILE A 474 -18.76 -72.05 -8.99
N ASN A 475 -19.19 -70.97 -9.63
CA ASN A 475 -20.22 -71.04 -10.65
C ASN A 475 -19.59 -70.84 -12.03
N VAL A 476 -19.91 -71.72 -12.97
CA VAL A 476 -19.46 -71.59 -14.36
C VAL A 476 -20.67 -71.43 -15.25
N ASN A 477 -20.81 -70.23 -15.80
CA ASN A 477 -21.90 -69.87 -16.69
C ASN A 477 -21.42 -69.96 -18.14
N TYR A 478 -22.30 -70.38 -19.03
CA TYR A 478 -22.07 -70.30 -20.48
C TYR A 478 -22.80 -69.07 -21.02
N LYS A 479 -22.14 -68.29 -21.86
CA LYS A 479 -22.66 -66.99 -22.33
C LYS A 479 -23.63 -67.08 -23.52
N GLY A 480 -23.86 -68.27 -24.08
CA GLY A 480 -24.73 -68.49 -25.24
C GLY A 480 -25.89 -69.47 -25.01
N ASP A 481 -26.63 -69.82 -26.07
CA ASP A 481 -27.66 -70.86 -26.03
C ASP A 481 -27.05 -72.24 -26.28
N LYS A 482 -26.90 -73.00 -25.19
CA LYS A 482 -26.32 -74.36 -25.20
C LYS A 482 -27.02 -75.28 -26.21
N SER A 483 -28.34 -75.16 -26.38
CA SER A 483 -29.13 -76.09 -27.20
C SER A 483 -28.82 -76.02 -28.70
N THR A 484 -28.15 -74.95 -29.14
CA THR A 484 -27.90 -74.67 -30.55
C THR A 484 -26.47 -74.99 -31.01
N ILE A 485 -25.54 -75.23 -30.08
CA ILE A 485 -24.09 -75.35 -30.34
C ILE A 485 -23.61 -76.75 -29.97
N GLN A 486 -22.75 -77.34 -30.81
CA GLN A 486 -22.11 -78.62 -30.51
C GLN A 486 -21.04 -78.46 -29.43
N ALA A 487 -20.95 -79.41 -28.50
CA ALA A 487 -20.01 -79.37 -27.38
C ALA A 487 -18.55 -79.14 -27.83
N GLU A 488 -18.14 -79.78 -28.94
CA GLU A 488 -16.78 -79.68 -29.50
C GLU A 488 -16.45 -78.28 -30.08
N ALA A 489 -17.47 -77.51 -30.44
CA ALA A 489 -17.32 -76.17 -31.03
C ALA A 489 -17.17 -75.05 -29.98
N THR A 490 -17.38 -75.35 -28.69
CA THR A 490 -17.27 -74.36 -27.60
C THR A 490 -15.81 -74.00 -27.29
N ASN A 491 -15.53 -72.75 -26.95
CA ASN A 491 -14.20 -72.26 -26.59
C ASN A 491 -14.16 -71.72 -25.15
N GLU A 492 -12.97 -71.58 -24.56
CA GLU A 492 -12.80 -71.11 -23.17
C GLU A 492 -13.44 -69.73 -22.93
N GLU A 493 -13.36 -68.83 -23.92
CA GLU A 493 -13.91 -67.47 -23.83
C GLU A 493 -15.46 -67.42 -23.70
N ASP A 494 -16.14 -68.49 -24.12
CA ASP A 494 -17.59 -68.60 -24.06
C ASP A 494 -18.12 -68.82 -22.63
N PHE A 495 -17.22 -69.11 -21.69
CA PHE A 495 -17.55 -69.37 -20.30
C PHE A 495 -17.17 -68.18 -19.41
N GLU A 496 -17.99 -67.93 -18.41
CA GLU A 496 -17.72 -67.00 -17.33
C GLU A 496 -17.59 -67.80 -16.03
N ILE A 497 -16.43 -67.69 -15.39
CA ILE A 497 -16.22 -68.28 -14.07
C ILE A 497 -16.50 -67.19 -13.04
N VAL A 498 -17.59 -67.35 -12.30
CA VAL A 498 -17.98 -66.46 -11.21
C VAL A 498 -17.61 -67.10 -9.89
N LEU A 499 -16.85 -66.37 -9.09
CA LEU A 499 -16.47 -66.78 -7.74
C LEU A 499 -17.51 -66.29 -6.74
N GLY A 500 -18.01 -67.20 -5.91
CA GLY A 500 -18.85 -66.84 -4.77
C GLY A 500 -18.07 -66.31 -3.55
N GLU A 501 -16.73 -66.37 -3.59
CA GLU A 501 -15.84 -65.98 -2.50
C GLU A 501 -14.61 -65.24 -3.05
N ASP A 502 -14.32 -64.04 -2.55
CA ASP A 502 -13.23 -63.15 -3.02
C ASP A 502 -11.81 -63.67 -2.71
N ILE A 503 -11.70 -64.79 -2.00
CA ILE A 503 -10.44 -65.36 -1.49
C ILE A 503 -9.89 -66.51 -2.33
N LEU A 504 -10.63 -66.95 -3.35
CA LEU A 504 -10.23 -68.05 -4.22
C LEU A 504 -9.45 -67.53 -5.42
N ILE A 505 -8.30 -68.15 -5.70
CA ILE A 505 -7.57 -67.95 -6.95
C ILE A 505 -7.92 -69.12 -7.86
N ILE A 506 -8.37 -68.81 -9.07
CA ILE A 506 -8.54 -69.81 -10.12
C ILE A 506 -7.45 -69.60 -11.17
N LYS A 507 -6.73 -70.67 -11.47
CA LYS A 507 -5.92 -70.80 -12.67
C LYS A 507 -6.54 -71.88 -13.54
N SER A 508 -6.93 -71.52 -14.76
CA SER A 508 -7.33 -72.49 -15.78
C SER A 508 -6.13 -73.39 -16.05
N LYS A 509 -6.32 -74.71 -15.91
CA LYS A 509 -5.24 -75.68 -16.05
C LYS A 509 -5.31 -76.35 -17.41
N GLU A 510 -6.51 -76.81 -17.81
CA GLU A 510 -6.77 -77.46 -19.09
C GLU A 510 -8.25 -77.33 -19.48
N PHE A 511 -8.52 -76.87 -20.69
CA PHE A 511 -9.86 -76.91 -21.29
C PHE A 511 -10.02 -78.21 -22.10
N ALA A 512 -10.71 -79.20 -21.52
CA ALA A 512 -10.83 -80.54 -22.10
C ALA A 512 -12.18 -80.73 -22.79
N LYS A 513 -12.23 -80.48 -24.11
CA LYS A 513 -13.43 -80.72 -24.94
C LYS A 513 -13.63 -82.23 -25.13
N PHE A 514 -14.78 -82.79 -24.75
CA PHE A 514 -15.05 -84.22 -24.99
C PHE A 514 -16.51 -84.58 -25.32
N ASN A 515 -16.66 -85.14 -26.53
CA ASN A 515 -17.56 -86.19 -27.06
C ASN A 515 -19.08 -85.95 -27.24
N SER A 516 -19.63 -86.80 -28.12
CA SER A 516 -20.98 -86.85 -28.72
C SER A 516 -22.17 -86.98 -27.76
N THR A 517 -21.98 -86.66 -26.48
CA THR A 517 -23.00 -86.74 -25.41
C THR A 517 -23.50 -85.37 -24.94
N GLY A 518 -23.00 -84.27 -25.53
CA GLY A 518 -23.51 -82.92 -25.26
C GLY A 518 -23.03 -82.32 -23.94
N ILE A 519 -21.90 -82.79 -23.42
CA ILE A 519 -21.31 -82.39 -22.13
C ILE A 519 -19.94 -81.74 -22.36
N VAL A 520 -19.69 -80.61 -21.69
CA VAL A 520 -18.38 -79.94 -21.66
C VAL A 520 -17.80 -80.03 -20.25
N ASN A 521 -16.55 -80.48 -20.12
CA ASN A 521 -15.83 -80.59 -18.85
C ASN A 521 -14.71 -79.54 -18.76
N ILE A 522 -14.69 -78.78 -17.67
CA ILE A 522 -13.69 -77.73 -17.44
C ILE A 522 -12.87 -78.11 -16.21
N LYS A 523 -11.54 -78.23 -16.36
CA LYS A 523 -10.63 -78.51 -15.25
C LYS A 523 -10.03 -77.22 -14.71
N LEU A 524 -10.27 -76.94 -13.43
CA LEU A 524 -9.79 -75.74 -12.75
C LEU A 524 -8.79 -76.11 -11.66
N SER A 525 -7.71 -75.34 -11.55
CA SER A 525 -6.85 -75.33 -10.38
C SER A 525 -7.28 -74.19 -9.48
N VAL A 526 -7.77 -74.52 -8.30
CA VAL A 526 -8.28 -73.56 -7.31
C VAL A 526 -7.34 -73.56 -6.12
N SER A 527 -6.98 -72.40 -5.61
CA SER A 527 -6.26 -72.26 -4.34
C SER A 527 -6.86 -71.13 -3.52
N LEU A 528 -6.56 -71.07 -2.22
CA LEU A 528 -6.87 -69.90 -1.41
C LEU A 528 -5.74 -68.87 -1.55
N ASN A 529 -6.06 -67.58 -1.47
CA ASN A 529 -5.07 -66.49 -1.51
C ASN A 529 -3.96 -66.61 -0.46
N TYR A 530 -4.21 -67.34 0.62
CA TYR A 530 -3.36 -67.43 1.81
C TYR A 530 -3.07 -68.89 2.21
N SER A 531 -3.28 -69.85 1.31
CA SER A 531 -2.94 -71.25 1.57
C SER A 531 -2.18 -71.86 0.41
N ASN A 532 -1.21 -72.72 0.74
CA ASN A 532 -0.52 -73.55 -0.25
C ASN A 532 -1.38 -74.74 -0.73
N LYS A 533 -2.60 -74.90 -0.21
CA LYS A 533 -3.53 -75.94 -0.63
C LYS A 533 -4.11 -75.62 -2.01
N ILE A 534 -4.00 -76.58 -2.92
CA ILE A 534 -4.52 -76.51 -4.28
C ILE A 534 -5.51 -77.66 -4.48
N TRP A 535 -6.72 -77.33 -4.92
CA TRP A 535 -7.73 -78.29 -5.36
C TRP A 535 -7.75 -78.31 -6.89
N ASN A 536 -7.82 -79.50 -7.48
CA ASN A 536 -8.02 -79.66 -8.92
C ASN A 536 -9.45 -80.18 -9.12
N ILE A 537 -10.35 -79.31 -9.59
CA ILE A 537 -11.76 -79.64 -9.74
C ILE A 537 -12.14 -79.79 -11.21
N THR A 538 -13.13 -80.65 -11.49
CA THR A 538 -13.73 -80.77 -12.82
C THR A 538 -15.20 -80.39 -12.75
N ILE A 539 -15.60 -79.40 -13.56
CA ILE A 539 -16.99 -78.94 -13.65
C ILE A 539 -17.58 -79.40 -14.98
N SER A 540 -18.67 -80.16 -14.93
CA SER A 540 -19.39 -80.67 -16.09
C SER A 540 -20.60 -79.79 -16.39
N ILE A 541 -20.72 -79.34 -17.63
CA ILE A 541 -21.83 -78.52 -18.11
C ILE A 541 -22.55 -79.26 -19.23
N ASN A 542 -23.82 -79.57 -18.99
CA ASN A 542 -24.67 -80.32 -19.92
C ASN A 542 -25.58 -79.38 -20.73
N GLY A 543 -26.23 -79.94 -21.76
CA GLY A 543 -27.26 -79.25 -22.55
C GLY A 543 -26.76 -78.73 -23.90
N PHE A 544 -25.55 -79.11 -24.30
CA PHE A 544 -25.04 -78.85 -25.64
C PHE A 544 -25.59 -79.85 -26.64
N LYS A 545 -25.63 -79.45 -27.91
CA LYS A 545 -26.01 -80.37 -28.99
C LYS A 545 -24.94 -81.46 -29.14
N ASN A 546 -25.40 -82.69 -29.40
CA ASN A 546 -24.53 -83.80 -29.75
C ASN A 546 -23.81 -83.61 -31.08
#